data_AF-X1MUG3-F1
#
_entry.id   AF-X1MUG3-F1
#
_cell.length_a   1.000
_cell.length_b   1.000
_cell.length_c   1.000
_cell.angle_alpha   90.00
_cell.angle_beta   90.00
_cell.angle_gamma   90.00
#
_symmetry.space_group_name_H-M   'P 1'
#
loop_
_entity.id
_entity.type
_entity.pdbx_description
1 polymer ?
#
loop_
_entity_poly.entity_id
_entity_poly.type
_entity_poly.pdbx_seq_one_letter_code
_entity_poly.pdbx_strand_id
1 'polypeptide(L)' 'MSEKELIAEIQKTLTKIANNDSSWRLMLGRETLTAAALVKRLDKDKKLRRLVVRHYVGLAVEIEQKAREKT' A
#
# COMPACT_ATOMS: atom_id res chain seq x y z
N MET A 1 -5.71 -14.87 -6.97
CA MET A 1 -4.51 -14.14 -6.57
C MET A 1 -4.15 -14.55 -5.16
N SER A 2 -2.93 -15.01 -4.94
CA SER A 2 -2.40 -15.36 -3.62
C SER A 2 -1.97 -14.11 -2.84
N GLU A 3 -1.87 -14.21 -1.51
CA GLU A 3 -1.32 -13.13 -0.68
C GLU A 3 0.08 -12.71 -1.17
N LYS A 4 0.89 -13.68 -1.62
CA LYS A 4 2.23 -13.45 -2.18
C LYS A 4 2.20 -12.57 -3.44
N GLU A 5 1.29 -12.86 -4.37
CA GLU A 5 1.13 -12.05 -5.59
C GLU A 5 0.66 -10.63 -5.27
N LEU A 6 -0.26 -10.50 -4.30
CA LEU A 6 -0.74 -9.18 -3.86
C LEU A 6 0.37 -8.34 -3.23
N ILE A 7 1.20 -8.95 -2.36
CA ILE A 7 2.35 -8.27 -1.76
C ILE A 7 3.35 -7.84 -2.85
N ALA A 8 3.61 -8.70 -3.83
CA ALA A 8 4.53 -8.39 -4.93
C ALA A 8 4.03 -7.17 -5.74
N GLU A 9 2.74 -7.10 -6.05
CA GLU A 9 2.18 -5.96 -6.78
C GLU A 9 2.19 -4.67 -5.94
N ILE A 10 1.95 -4.77 -4.62
CA ILE A 10 2.09 -3.65 -3.68
C ILE A 10 3.54 -3.13 -3.69
N GLN A 11 4.53 -4.02 -3.56
CA GLN A 11 5.94 -3.64 -3.54
C GLN A 11 6.37 -3.00 -4.87
N LYS A 12 5.94 -3.55 -6.00
CA LYS A 12 6.21 -3.01 -7.33
C LYS A 12 5.62 -1.60 -7.50
N THR A 13 4.38 -1.40 -7.08
CA THR A 13 3.71 -0.10 -7.15
C THR A 13 4.37 0.93 -6.23
N LEU A 14 4.67 0.56 -4.99
CA LEU A 14 5.39 1.43 -4.05
C LEU A 14 6.80 1.77 -4.54
N THR A 15 7.49 0.85 -5.22
CA THR A 15 8.80 1.13 -5.83
C THR A 15 8.67 2.18 -6.94
N LYS A 16 7.65 2.07 -7.80
CA LYS A 16 7.37 3.08 -8.83
C LYS A 16 7.06 4.44 -8.21
N ILE A 17 6.24 4.48 -7.15
CA ILE A 17 5.93 5.71 -6.42
C ILE A 17 7.19 6.30 -5.81
N ALA A 18 8.03 5.49 -5.16
CA ALA A 18 9.28 5.97 -4.55
C ALA A 18 10.21 6.65 -5.56
N ASN A 19 10.22 6.19 -6.81
CA ASN A 19 11.04 6.77 -7.87
C ASN A 19 10.46 8.06 -8.46
N ASN A 20 9.13 8.21 -8.45
CA ASN A 20 8.44 9.33 -9.10
C ASN A 20 8.02 10.43 -8.13
N ASP A 21 7.80 10.08 -6.86
CA ASP A 21 7.31 10.97 -5.82
C ASP A 21 7.97 10.64 -4.47
N SER A 22 9.07 11.34 -4.20
CA SER A 22 9.79 11.24 -2.93
C SER A 22 9.03 11.85 -1.75
N SER A 23 7.92 12.56 -1.99
CA SER A 23 7.07 13.18 -0.96
C SER A 23 5.97 12.24 -0.47
N TRP A 24 5.66 11.16 -1.19
CA TRP A 24 4.62 10.21 -0.81
C TRP A 24 4.86 9.62 0.59
N ARG A 25 3.81 9.58 1.42
CA ARG A 25 3.84 9.02 2.77
C ARG A 25 2.62 8.16 3.05
N LEU A 26 2.82 7.05 3.77
CA LEU A 26 1.77 6.30 4.44
C LEU A 26 1.76 6.66 5.92
N MET A 27 0.62 7.15 6.42
CA MET A 27 0.41 7.40 7.84
C MET A 27 -0.26 6.19 8.50
N LEU A 28 0.40 5.61 9.50
CA LEU A 28 -0.06 4.49 10.31
C LEU A 28 -0.12 4.92 11.78
N GLY A 29 -1.22 5.56 12.17
CA GLY A 29 -1.35 6.15 13.50
C GLY A 29 -0.34 7.29 13.69
N ARG A 30 0.64 7.09 14.59
CA ARG A 30 1.73 8.07 14.84
C ARG A 30 2.95 7.86 13.96
N GLU A 31 3.00 6.78 13.20
CA GLU A 31 4.11 6.46 12.33
C GLU A 31 3.84 6.96 10.91
N THR A 32 4.86 7.53 10.27
CA THR A 32 4.81 7.97 8.87
C THR A 32 5.93 7.27 8.10
N LEU A 33 5.56 6.53 7.05
CA LEU A 33 6.50 5.77 6.23
C LEU A 33 6.58 6.33 4.81
N THR A 34 7.81 6.49 4.31
CA THR A 34 8.03 6.69 2.88
C THR A 34 7.76 5.39 2.12
N ALA A 35 7.51 5.49 0.81
CA ALA A 35 7.31 4.31 -0.03
C ALA A 35 8.51 3.35 0.04
N ALA A 36 9.74 3.88 -0.01
CA ALA A 36 10.96 3.09 0.12
C ALA A 36 11.11 2.41 1.49
N ALA A 37 10.74 3.10 2.58
CA ALA A 37 10.78 2.52 3.93
C ALA A 37 9.73 1.40 4.09
N LEU A 38 8.54 1.59 3.52
CA LEU A 38 7.47 0.61 3.54
C LEU A 38 7.87 -0.68 2.80
N VAL A 39 8.43 -0.57 1.59
CA VAL A 39 8.89 -1.74 0.81
C VAL A 39 9.88 -2.59 1.61
N LYS A 40 10.88 -1.95 2.25
CA LYS A 40 11.89 -2.64 3.06
C LYS A 40 11.30 -3.38 4.28
N ARG A 41 10.20 -2.87 4.82
CA ARG A 41 9.56 -3.46 6.02
C ARG A 41 8.54 -4.53 5.68
N LEU A 42 7.89 -4.48 4.52
CA LEU A 42 6.88 -5.47 4.13
C LEU A 42 7.42 -6.91 4.20
N ASP A 43 8.68 -7.14 3.83
CA ASP A 43 9.29 -8.49 3.89
C ASP A 43 9.63 -8.96 5.31
N LYS A 44 9.88 -8.03 6.24
CA LYS A 44 10.39 -8.32 7.58
C LYS A 44 9.31 -8.30 8.65
N ASP A 45 8.27 -7.49 8.47
CA ASP A 45 7.23 -7.25 9.46
C ASP A 45 5.89 -7.84 9.02
N LYS A 46 5.58 -9.03 9.53
CA LYS A 46 4.34 -9.75 9.20
C LYS A 46 3.09 -9.01 9.69
N LYS A 47 3.17 -8.26 10.81
CA LYS A 47 2.03 -7.51 11.35
C LYS A 47 1.74 -6.30 10.47
N LEU A 48 2.76 -5.53 10.12
CA LEU A 48 2.66 -4.42 9.18
C LEU A 48 2.13 -4.90 7.83
N ARG A 49 2.68 -6.00 7.30
CA ARG A 49 2.24 -6.56 6.02
C ARG A 49 0.74 -6.84 5.98
N ARG A 50 0.22 -7.55 6.99
CA ARG A 50 -1.23 -7.82 7.09
C ARG A 50 -2.05 -6.55 7.18
N LEU A 51 -1.57 -5.58 7.94
CA LEU A 51 -2.25 -4.29 8.09
C LEU A 51 -2.31 -3.52 6.76
N VAL A 52 -1.20 -3.44 6.04
CA VAL A 52 -1.09 -2.76 4.75
C VAL A 52 -1.96 -3.44 3.69
N VAL A 53 -1.91 -4.77 3.61
CA VAL A 53 -2.76 -5.54 2.70
C VAL A 53 -4.23 -5.26 2.97
N ARG A 54 -4.67 -5.35 4.23
CA ARG A 54 -6.07 -5.06 4.60
C ARG A 54 -6.46 -3.62 4.23
N HIS A 55 -5.58 -2.66 4.51
CA HIS A 55 -5.85 -1.25 4.25
C HIS A 55 -5.98 -0.95 2.74
N TYR A 56 -5.05 -1.44 1.92
CA TYR A 56 -5.07 -1.21 0.48
C TYR A 56 -6.22 -1.92 -0.23
N VAL A 57 -6.60 -3.13 0.21
CA VAL A 57 -7.79 -3.81 -0.32
C VAL A 57 -9.06 -3.01 0.00
N GLY A 58 -9.22 -2.54 1.23
CA GLY A 58 -10.37 -1.70 1.62
C GLY A 58 -10.44 -0.41 0.79
N LEU A 59 -9.31 0.29 0.64
CA LEU A 59 -9.22 1.51 -0.17
C LEU A 59 -9.59 1.25 -1.64
N ALA A 60 -9.16 0.13 -2.23
CA ALA A 60 -9.50 -0.19 -3.61
C ALA A 60 -11.02 -0.33 -3.80
N VAL A 61 -11.71 -0.99 -2.86
CA VAL A 61 -13.17 -1.13 -2.90
C VAL A 61 -13.87 0.22 -2.76
N GLU A 62 -13.40 1.09 -1.84
CA GLU A 62 -13.95 2.43 -1.67
C GLU A 62 -13.77 3.31 -2.91
N ILE A 63 -12.62 3.21 -3.59
CA ILE A 63 -12.34 3.95 -4.82
C ILE A 63 -13.29 3.50 -5.95
N GLU A 64 -13.45 2.19 -6.13
CA GLU A 64 -14.39 1.62 -7.11
C GLU A 64 -15.83 2.07 -6.84
N GLN A 65 -16.28 2.04 -5.58
CA GLN A 65 -17.60 2.52 -5.20
C GLN A 65 -17.77 4.01 -5.53
N LYS A 66 -16.81 4.86 -5.15
CA LYS A 66 -16.84 6.30 -5.43
C LYS A 66 -16.82 6.61 -6.93
N ALA A 67 -16.14 5.80 -7.74
CA ALA A 67 -16.14 5.94 -9.18
C ALA A 67 -17.53 5.67 -9.76
N ARG A 68 -18.22 4.64 -9.26
CA ARG A 68 -19.59 4.29 -9.68
C ARG A 68 -20.63 5.31 -9.28
N GLU A 69 -20.53 5.90 -8.09
CA GLU A 69 -21.45 6.97 -7.63
C GLU A 69 -21.36 8.25 -8.46
N LYS A 70 -20.26 8.45 -9.20
CA LYS A 70 -20.07 9.59 -10.10
C LYS A 70 -20.49 9.31 -11.55
N THR A 71 -20.96 8.11 -11.85
CA THR A 71 -21.42 7.68 -13.18
C THR A 71 -22.93 7.52 -13.19
#